data_AF-A0A9D7DAU4-F1
#
_entry.id   AF-A0A9D7DAU4-F1
#
_cell.length_a   1.000
_cell.length_b   1.000
_cell.length_c   1.000
_cell.angle_alpha   90.00
_cell.angle_beta   90.00
_cell.angle_gamma   90.00
#
_symmetry.space_group_name_H-M   'P 1'
#
loop_
_entity.id
_entity.type
_entity.pdbx_description
1 polymer ?
#
loop_
_entity_poly.entity_id
_entity_poly.type
_entity_poly.pdbx_seq_one_letter_code
_entity_poly.pdbx_strand_id
1 'polypeptide(L)'
;MLTSKEKRRFVRAAEDMSPSDTLARDRDMGERRLERTLRKAEERDAIVYRYWVEPDSFRVSRVQIVDLVRDQTADVRYEERGGAEQGFLPTRIRITLSEPTRMASGTLEISRIDLEGPLQLNFKIPEKYEPMP
;
A
#
# COMPACT_ATOMS: atom_id res chain seq x y z
N MET A 1 16.34 4.86 -18.02
CA MET A 1 16.45 6.32 -17.81
C MET A 1 15.03 6.88 -17.81
N LEU A 2 14.57 7.43 -16.68
CA LEU A 2 13.29 8.16 -16.67
C LEU A 2 13.46 9.41 -17.54
N THR A 3 12.58 9.58 -18.52
CA THR A 3 12.47 10.79 -19.33
C THR A 3 12.20 12.01 -18.44
N SER A 4 12.55 13.22 -18.88
CA SER A 4 12.35 14.48 -18.14
C SER A 4 10.87 14.75 -17.75
N LYS A 5 9.93 13.96 -18.28
CA LYS A 5 8.51 13.98 -17.94
C LYS A 5 8.19 13.13 -16.71
N GLU A 6 8.82 11.97 -16.59
CA GLU A 6 8.59 11.05 -15.46
C GLU A 6 9.28 11.54 -14.18
N LYS A 7 10.46 12.18 -14.28
CA LYS A 7 11.08 12.90 -13.15
C LYS A 7 10.17 14.00 -12.61
N ARG A 8 9.54 14.80 -13.49
CA ARG A 8 8.59 15.83 -13.07
C ARG A 8 7.32 15.25 -12.43
N ARG A 9 6.83 14.10 -12.89
CA ARG A 9 5.68 13.41 -12.26
C ARG A 9 6.02 12.89 -10.87
N PHE A 10 7.22 12.37 -10.67
CA PHE A 10 7.72 11.93 -9.36
C PHE A 10 7.81 13.08 -8.36
N VAL A 11 8.46 14.19 -8.76
CA VAL A 11 8.57 15.39 -7.94
C VAL A 11 7.19 15.93 -7.61
N ARG A 12 6.31 16.03 -8.61
CA ARG A 12 4.93 16.43 -8.39
C ARG A 12 4.17 15.48 -7.47
N ALA A 13 4.36 14.16 -7.55
CA ALA A 13 3.69 13.21 -6.67
C ALA A 13 4.21 13.25 -5.22
N ALA A 14 5.46 13.66 -5.04
CA ALA A 14 6.05 13.96 -3.72
C ALA A 14 5.62 15.34 -3.19
N GLU A 15 5.33 16.30 -4.09
CA GLU A 15 4.88 17.66 -3.75
C GLU A 15 3.34 17.79 -3.63
N ASP A 16 2.54 16.99 -4.35
CA ASP A 16 1.05 16.90 -4.30
C ASP A 16 0.59 16.10 -3.06
N MET A 17 1.22 16.34 -1.93
CA MET A 17 0.70 15.92 -0.64
C MET A 17 -0.52 16.79 -0.32
N SER A 18 -1.59 16.16 0.20
CA SER A 18 -2.80 16.86 0.61
C SER A 18 -2.45 18.01 1.58
N PRO A 19 -3.09 19.19 1.50
CA PRO A 19 -2.88 20.28 2.46
C PRO A 19 -3.12 19.88 3.92
N SER A 20 -3.81 18.76 4.15
CA SER A 20 -4.15 18.19 5.46
C SER A 20 -3.16 17.13 5.97
N ASP A 21 -2.07 16.87 5.24
CA ASP A 21 -1.06 15.88 5.62
C ASP A 21 -0.18 16.43 6.75
N THR A 22 0.11 15.63 7.77
CA THR A 22 0.79 16.03 9.02
C THR A 22 2.31 15.92 8.95
N LEU A 23 2.86 15.48 7.82
CA LEU A 23 4.29 15.59 7.56
C LEU A 23 4.67 17.08 7.55
N ALA A 24 5.55 17.46 8.48
CA ALA A 24 6.04 18.82 8.62
C ALA A 24 6.42 19.37 7.24
N ARG A 25 5.97 20.61 6.94
CA ARG A 25 6.32 21.37 5.73
C ARG A 25 7.82 21.70 5.71
N ASP A 26 8.68 20.69 5.76
CA ASP A 26 10.10 20.84 5.58
C ASP A 26 10.31 21.03 4.08
N ARG A 27 10.28 22.31 3.69
CA ARG A 27 10.68 22.84 2.38
C ARG A 27 12.18 22.64 2.12
N ASP A 28 12.78 21.59 2.67
CA ASP A 28 14.21 21.31 2.59
C ASP A 28 14.48 19.92 1.98
N MET A 29 13.68 19.58 0.97
CA MET A 29 14.05 18.56 -0.02
C MET A 29 14.98 19.19 -1.06
N GLY A 30 16.17 19.63 -0.61
CA GLY A 30 17.18 20.18 -1.51
C GLY A 30 17.47 19.22 -2.67
N GLU A 31 17.66 19.77 -3.88
CA GLU A 31 17.80 19.05 -5.16
C GLU A 31 18.67 17.79 -5.04
N ARG A 32 19.75 17.83 -4.26
CA ARG A 32 20.69 16.71 -4.08
C ARG A 32 20.12 15.50 -3.32
N ARG A 33 19.20 15.69 -2.37
CA ARG A 33 18.54 14.56 -1.67
C ARG A 33 17.45 13.96 -2.55
N LEU A 34 16.68 14.81 -3.21
CA LEU A 34 15.67 14.41 -4.19
C LEU A 34 16.31 13.63 -5.35
N GLU A 35 17.42 14.12 -5.89
CA GLU A 35 18.17 13.49 -6.98
C GLU A 35 18.82 12.17 -6.53
N ARG A 36 19.28 12.04 -5.28
CA ARG A 36 19.74 10.76 -4.71
C ARG A 36 18.60 9.77 -4.50
N THR A 37 17.44 10.21 -4.05
CA THR A 37 16.23 9.38 -3.93
C THR A 37 15.75 8.93 -5.31
N LEU A 38 15.73 9.84 -6.30
CA LEU A 38 15.41 9.55 -7.70
C LEU A 38 16.37 8.55 -8.32
N ARG A 39 17.69 8.69 -8.08
CA ARG A 39 18.69 7.76 -8.62
C ARG A 39 18.62 6.38 -7.96
N LYS A 40 18.29 6.30 -6.67
CA LYS A 40 18.01 5.04 -5.98
C LYS A 40 16.68 4.40 -6.40
N ALA A 41 15.67 5.20 -6.76
CA ALA A 41 14.38 4.74 -7.29
C ALA A 41 14.43 4.39 -8.79
N GLU A 42 15.42 4.87 -9.55
CA GLU A 42 15.71 4.35 -10.90
C GLU A 42 16.25 2.91 -10.87
N GLU A 43 16.93 2.52 -9.80
CA GLU A 43 17.50 1.17 -9.62
C GLU A 43 16.56 0.20 -8.88
N ARG A 44 15.50 0.70 -8.23
CA ARG A 44 14.53 -0.11 -7.49
C ARG A 44 13.11 0.37 -7.77
N ASP A 45 12.24 -0.55 -8.17
CA ASP A 45 10.80 -0.39 -8.40
C ASP A 45 10.23 0.89 -7.79
N ALA A 46 9.90 1.84 -8.68
CA ALA A 46 9.50 3.20 -8.35
C ALA A 46 8.04 3.25 -7.87
N ILE A 47 7.75 2.46 -6.83
CA ILE A 47 6.44 2.23 -6.25
C ILE A 47 6.29 3.09 -4.99
N VAL A 48 5.25 3.91 -4.94
CA VAL A 48 4.89 4.73 -3.78
C VAL A 48 3.71 4.12 -3.05
N TYR A 49 3.88 3.90 -1.74
CA TYR A 49 2.82 3.46 -0.85
C TYR A 49 2.32 4.63 -0.02
N ARG A 50 1.01 4.83 0.01
CA ARG A 50 0.34 5.82 0.86
C ARG A 50 -0.66 5.11 1.75
N TYR A 51 -0.62 5.40 3.04
CA TYR A 51 -1.47 4.78 4.05
C TYR A 51 -2.33 5.86 4.70
N TRP A 52 -3.64 5.64 4.72
CA TRP A 52 -4.56 6.43 5.53
C TRP A 52 -4.79 5.65 6.81
N VAL A 53 -4.46 6.26 7.93
CA VAL A 53 -4.58 5.67 9.26
C VAL A 53 -5.61 6.46 10.05
N GLU A 54 -6.57 5.77 10.64
CA GLU A 54 -7.53 6.36 11.57
C GLU A 54 -6.82 6.77 12.86
N PRO A 55 -6.97 8.01 13.34
CA PRO A 55 -6.24 8.50 14.51
C PRO A 55 -6.66 7.80 15.81
N ASP A 56 -7.93 7.43 15.93
CA ASP A 56 -8.48 6.88 17.18
C ASP A 56 -8.12 5.40 17.36
N SER A 57 -8.08 4.64 16.26
CA SER A 57 -7.91 3.19 16.26
C SER A 57 -6.51 2.75 15.78
N PHE A 58 -5.74 3.66 15.19
CA PHE A 58 -4.49 3.41 14.46
C PHE A 58 -4.62 2.38 13.34
N ARG A 59 -5.84 2.15 12.84
CA ARG A 59 -6.10 1.19 11.78
C ARG A 59 -5.93 1.84 10.42
N VAL A 60 -5.37 1.07 9.49
CA VAL A 60 -5.30 1.48 8.09
C VAL A 60 -6.70 1.42 7.48
N SER A 61 -7.23 2.54 6.99
CA SER A 61 -8.53 2.61 6.31
C SER A 61 -8.40 2.51 4.80
N ARG A 62 -7.25 2.95 4.26
CA ARG A 62 -6.94 2.89 2.83
C ARG A 62 -5.44 2.73 2.60
N VAL A 63 -5.09 1.99 1.55
CA VAL A 63 -3.74 1.92 0.99
C VAL A 63 -3.81 2.28 -0.48
N GLN A 64 -2.98 3.21 -0.91
CA GLN A 64 -2.78 3.51 -2.32
C GLN A 64 -1.36 3.13 -2.71
N ILE A 65 -1.24 2.33 -3.75
CA ILE A 65 0.02 1.87 -4.32
C ILE A 65 0.11 2.47 -5.73
N VAL A 66 1.11 3.29 -5.97
CA VAL A 66 1.32 3.96 -7.26
C VAL A 66 2.63 3.49 -7.86
N ASP A 67 2.56 2.76 -8.98
CA ASP A 67 3.72 2.49 -9.84
C ASP A 67 3.89 3.70 -10.77
N LEU A 68 4.89 4.53 -10.46
CA LEU A 68 5.13 5.78 -11.17
C LEU A 68 5.84 5.57 -12.53
N VAL A 69 6.40 4.39 -12.77
CA VAL A 69 6.99 4.03 -14.07
C VAL A 69 5.90 3.64 -15.05
N ARG A 70 4.93 2.84 -14.60
CA ARG A 70 3.85 2.33 -15.45
C ARG A 70 2.58 3.18 -15.45
N ASP A 71 2.52 4.23 -14.63
CA ASP A 71 1.32 5.06 -14.43
C ASP A 71 0.13 4.23 -13.95
N GLN A 72 0.40 3.23 -13.11
CA GLN A 72 -0.59 2.31 -12.58
C GLN A 72 -0.84 2.61 -11.10
N THR A 73 -2.10 2.55 -10.68
CA THR A 73 -2.51 2.79 -9.30
C THR A 73 -3.41 1.65 -8.82
N ALA A 74 -3.04 1.05 -7.69
CA ALA A 74 -3.91 0.17 -6.92
C ALA A 74 -4.42 0.92 -5.68
N ASP A 75 -5.74 0.97 -5.51
CA ASP A 75 -6.44 1.56 -4.38
C ASP A 75 -7.12 0.46 -3.58
N VAL A 76 -6.68 0.25 -2.36
CA VAL A 76 -7.23 -0.75 -1.43
C VAL A 76 -7.96 0.01 -0.33
N ARG A 77 -9.25 -0.26 -0.16
CA ARG A 77 -10.09 0.36 0.88
C ARG A 77 -10.63 -0.72 1.80
N TYR A 78 -10.43 -0.54 3.09
CA TYR A 78 -11.03 -1.39 4.12
C TYR A 78 -12.38 -0.78 4.49
N GLU A 79 -13.45 -1.24 3.84
CA GLU A 79 -14.79 -0.64 3.92
C GLU A 79 -15.51 -1.02 5.22
N GLU A 80 -15.38 -2.28 5.63
CA GLU A 80 -16.02 -2.81 6.84
C GLU A 80 -15.01 -3.61 7.65
N ARG A 81 -15.17 -3.54 8.97
CA ARG A 81 -14.36 -4.27 9.94
C ARG A 81 -15.27 -5.04 10.88
N GLY A 82 -14.82 -6.22 11.27
CA GLY A 82 -15.52 -7.06 12.23
C GLY A 82 -15.58 -6.44 13.62
N GLY A 83 -16.40 -7.05 14.48
CA GLY A 83 -16.50 -6.68 15.90
C GLY A 83 -15.33 -7.20 16.74
N ALA A 84 -15.47 -7.09 18.06
CA ALA A 84 -14.48 -7.59 19.03
C ALA A 84 -14.18 -9.10 18.84
N GLU A 85 -15.21 -9.90 18.58
CA GLU A 85 -15.11 -11.35 18.29
C GLU A 85 -14.22 -11.69 17.09
N GLN A 86 -14.07 -10.75 16.15
CA GLN A 86 -13.33 -10.94 14.88
C GLN A 86 -12.02 -10.16 14.88
N GLY A 87 -11.56 -9.71 16.05
CA GLY A 87 -10.31 -8.95 16.21
C GLY A 87 -10.29 -7.62 15.45
N PHE A 88 -11.47 -7.09 15.08
CA PHE A 88 -11.61 -5.90 14.23
C PHE A 88 -10.88 -5.96 12.88
N LEU A 89 -10.69 -7.18 12.38
CA LEU A 89 -10.12 -7.42 11.06
C LEU A 89 -11.07 -6.92 9.97
N PRO A 90 -10.54 -6.47 8.82
CA PRO A 90 -11.38 -6.05 7.71
C PRO A 90 -12.20 -7.22 7.18
N THR A 91 -13.52 -7.05 7.14
CA THR A 91 -14.48 -8.03 6.59
C THR A 91 -14.83 -7.72 5.15
N ARG A 92 -14.68 -6.46 4.73
CA ARG A 92 -14.92 -6.03 3.36
C ARG A 92 -13.78 -5.15 2.87
N ILE A 93 -13.15 -5.58 1.77
CA ILE A 93 -12.03 -4.87 1.14
C ILE A 93 -12.39 -4.61 -0.31
N ARG A 94 -12.43 -3.33 -0.70
CA ARG A 94 -12.55 -2.93 -2.10
C ARG A 94 -11.16 -2.69 -2.66
N ILE A 95 -10.85 -3.34 -3.77
CA ILE A 95 -9.59 -3.17 -4.50
C ILE A 95 -9.92 -2.60 -5.87
N THR A 96 -9.35 -1.45 -6.20
CA THR A 96 -9.48 -0.82 -7.52
C THR A 96 -8.11 -0.68 -8.13
N LEU A 97 -7.89 -1.35 -9.25
CA LEU A 97 -6.72 -1.21 -10.10
C LEU A 97 -7.07 -0.24 -11.23
N SER A 98 -6.21 0.73 -11.46
CA SER A 98 -6.40 1.74 -12.50
C SER A 98 -5.09 2.00 -13.24
N GLU A 99 -5.21 2.11 -14.55
CA GLU A 99 -4.18 2.57 -15.48
C GLU A 99 -4.84 3.59 -16.42
N PRO A 100 -4.10 4.38 -17.22
CA PRO A 100 -4.66 5.55 -17.91
C PRO A 100 -5.86 5.25 -18.81
N THR A 101 -6.01 4.00 -19.27
CA THR A 101 -7.06 3.58 -20.21
C THR A 101 -7.98 2.49 -19.66
N ARG A 102 -7.68 1.92 -18.49
CA ARG A 102 -8.45 0.79 -17.94
C ARG A 102 -8.59 0.89 -16.44
N MET A 103 -9.73 0.41 -15.96
CA MET A 103 -10.00 0.27 -14.54
C MET A 103 -10.62 -1.10 -14.30
N ALA A 104 -10.12 -1.79 -13.27
CA ALA A 104 -10.69 -3.03 -12.77
C ALA A 104 -10.96 -2.86 -11.28
N SER A 105 -12.10 -3.32 -10.79
CA SER A 105 -12.41 -3.29 -9.37
C SER A 105 -12.91 -4.65 -8.91
N GLY A 106 -12.45 -5.08 -7.75
CA GLY A 106 -12.92 -6.27 -7.05
C GLY A 106 -13.35 -5.91 -5.62
N THR A 107 -14.28 -6.69 -5.07
CA THR A 107 -14.62 -6.65 -3.65
C THR A 107 -14.27 -8.01 -3.07
N LEU A 108 -13.51 -8.02 -1.98
CA LEU A 108 -13.21 -9.19 -1.19
C LEU A 108 -14.07 -9.11 0.08
N GLU A 109 -14.91 -10.12 0.27
CA GLU A 109 -15.73 -10.29 1.47
C GLU A 109 -15.18 -11.49 2.25
N ILE A 110 -14.81 -11.24 3.50
CA ILE A 110 -14.24 -12.23 4.41
C ILE A 110 -15.30 -12.50 5.47
N SER A 111 -15.71 -13.76 5.58
CA SER A 111 -16.67 -14.24 6.57
C SER A 111 -16.06 -15.36 7.39
N ARG A 112 -16.62 -15.62 8.58
CA ARG A 112 -16.19 -16.70 9.50
C ARG A 112 -14.70 -16.64 9.82
N ILE A 113 -14.27 -15.49 10.31
CA ILE A 113 -12.91 -15.32 10.85
C ILE A 113 -12.86 -16.03 12.19
N ASP A 114 -12.05 -17.07 12.27
CA ASP A 114 -11.71 -17.77 13.53
C ASP A 114 -10.24 -17.46 13.85
N LEU A 115 -9.99 -17.03 15.08
CA LEU A 115 -8.67 -16.70 15.60
C LEU A 115 -8.18 -17.75 16.60
N GLU A 116 -9.02 -18.73 16.94
CA GLU A 116 -8.74 -19.74 17.95
C GLU A 116 -8.28 -21.06 17.32
N GLY A 117 -7.31 -21.70 17.97
CA GLY A 117 -6.84 -23.04 17.63
C GLY A 117 -5.57 -23.10 16.77
N PRO A 118 -4.93 -24.28 16.67
CA PRO A 118 -3.77 -24.47 15.83
C PRO A 118 -4.15 -24.28 14.36
N LEU A 119 -3.29 -23.60 13.59
CA LEU A 119 -3.48 -23.37 12.15
C LEU A 119 -3.65 -24.72 11.42
N GLN A 120 -4.90 -25.09 11.13
CA GLN A 120 -5.20 -26.32 10.41
C GLN A 120 -5.05 -26.07 8.90
N LEU A 121 -3.85 -26.31 8.40
CA LEU A 121 -3.59 -26.31 6.97
C LEU A 121 -4.04 -27.65 6.37
N ASN A 122 -4.90 -27.60 5.35
CA ASN A 122 -5.35 -28.80 4.61
C ASN A 122 -4.23 -29.44 3.75
N PHE A 123 -2.98 -29.01 3.93
CA PHE A 123 -1.82 -29.57 3.26
C PHE A 123 -0.76 -29.94 4.30
N LYS A 124 -0.11 -31.08 4.10
CA LYS A 124 1.05 -31.48 4.90
C LYS A 124 2.28 -30.77 4.35
N ILE A 125 2.95 -29.98 5.18
CA ILE A 125 4.30 -29.48 4.87
C ILE A 125 5.23 -30.70 4.95
N PRO A 126 5.99 -31.04 3.90
CA PRO A 126 6.95 -32.14 3.97
C PRO A 126 8.01 -31.85 5.04
N GLU A 127 8.35 -32.85 5.87
CA GLU A 127 9.26 -32.74 7.03
C GLU A 127 10.61 -32.06 6.71
N LYS A 128 11.08 -32.13 5.46
CA LYS A 128 12.30 -31.45 5.00
C LYS A 128 12.25 -29.90 5.08
N TYR A 129 11.09 -29.32 5.37
CA TYR A 129 10.88 -27.87 5.49
C TYR A 129 10.46 -27.43 6.90
N GLU A 130 10.49 -28.31 7.91
CA GLU A 130 10.34 -27.85 9.28
C GLU A 130 11.49 -26.88 9.64
N PRO A 131 11.19 -25.68 10.16
CA PRO A 131 12.22 -24.75 10.58
C PRO A 131 13.05 -25.41 11.69
N MET A 132 14.38 -25.44 11.51
CA MET A 132 15.28 -25.94 12.55
C MET A 132 15.12 -25.11 13.84
N PRO A 133 15.25 -25.76 15.01
CA PRO A 133 15.03 -25.16 16.33
C PRO A 133 15.94 -23.98 16.66
#